data_AF-A0A398BJ64-F1
#
_entry.id   AF-A0A398BJ64-F1
#
_cell.length_a   1.000
_cell.length_b   1.000
_cell.length_c   1.000
_cell.angle_alpha   90.00
_cell.angle_beta   90.00
_cell.angle_gamma   90.00
#
_symmetry.space_group_name_H-M   'P 1'
#
loop_
_entity.id
_entity.type
_entity.pdbx_description
1 polymer ?
#
loop_
_entity_poly.entity_id
_entity_poly.type
_entity_poly.pdbx_seq_one_letter_code
_entity_poly.pdbx_strand_id
1 'polypeptide(L)'
;MQHNTDGATGEHGDLLDIIRERTGITRFPDLLAEARAHLGRPAQVTPDGPSPRKSKSPGGTPEVAARLYVASVPVPGTLAETYLRSRGIILGGKTSALRFHPKCWHRDEGQTKSIPRPALIAAVTDGAGALQGVHRTWLAPDGQGKAAVETQRRAMGHLLGNAVRLTPCDDILVVGEGIETMLSVREAAPGLPVWAALSSGHLGAVLLPEGLRRLYIAIDRDPAGQRAAERLTARAAEVGISVRVLEPRLGDFNDDLLADGPAVLRQHLSKQIGPEDQQRLEI
;
A
#
# COMPACT_ATOMS: atom_id res chain seq x y z
N MET A 1 -43.05 22.49 1.74
CA MET A 1 -43.51 23.71 1.07
C MET A 1 -43.12 24.90 1.93
N GLN A 2 -42.14 25.69 1.50
CA GLN A 2 -42.32 27.12 1.24
C GLN A 2 -41.07 27.62 0.52
N HIS A 3 -41.21 27.82 -0.79
CA HIS A 3 -40.26 28.55 -1.62
C HIS A 3 -40.44 30.04 -1.31
N ASN A 4 -39.36 30.74 -0.98
CA ASN A 4 -39.35 32.19 -1.08
C ASN A 4 -38.77 32.56 -2.44
N THR A 5 -39.69 32.91 -3.34
CA THR A 5 -39.43 33.54 -4.63
C THR A 5 -39.58 35.04 -4.41
N ASP A 6 -38.56 35.83 -4.72
CA ASP A 6 -38.73 37.26 -4.95
C ASP A 6 -38.71 37.50 -6.47
N GLY A 7 -39.72 38.20 -6.95
CA GLY A 7 -39.99 38.40 -8.37
C GLY A 7 -39.43 39.73 -8.84
N ALA A 8 -38.17 39.76 -9.30
CA ALA A 8 -37.67 40.82 -10.17
C ALA A 8 -36.40 40.52 -10.99
N THR A 9 -35.51 39.56 -10.63
CA THR A 9 -34.22 39.40 -11.36
C THR A 9 -33.72 37.99 -11.67
N GLY A 10 -34.40 36.92 -11.23
CA GLY A 10 -34.12 35.55 -11.72
C GLY A 10 -32.74 34.95 -11.36
N GLU A 11 -32.07 35.44 -10.31
CA GLU A 11 -30.83 34.83 -9.82
C GLU A 11 -31.10 33.88 -8.64
N HIS A 12 -30.51 32.69 -8.68
CA HIS A 12 -30.62 31.66 -7.64
C HIS A 12 -29.32 31.60 -6.83
N GLY A 13 -29.27 32.32 -5.70
CA GLY A 13 -28.19 32.21 -4.71
C GLY A 13 -28.65 31.43 -3.48
N ASP A 14 -27.79 30.57 -2.92
CA ASP A 14 -28.08 29.96 -1.62
C ASP A 14 -27.85 30.98 -0.47
N LEU A 15 -28.26 30.64 0.75
CA LEU A 15 -28.10 31.53 1.92
C LEU A 15 -26.63 31.95 2.16
N LEU A 16 -25.68 31.10 1.78
CA LEU A 16 -24.26 31.37 1.93
C LEU A 16 -23.79 32.39 0.89
N ASP A 17 -24.33 32.36 -0.33
CA ASP A 17 -24.01 33.35 -1.35
C ASP A 17 -24.44 34.76 -0.93
N ILE A 18 -25.63 34.90 -0.32
CA ILE A 18 -26.12 36.18 0.21
C ILE A 18 -25.22 36.70 1.35
N ILE A 19 -24.78 35.81 2.25
CA ILE A 19 -23.89 36.18 3.35
C ILE A 19 -22.52 36.59 2.82
N ARG A 20 -22.01 35.90 1.80
CA ARG A 20 -20.74 36.20 1.14
C ARG A 20 -20.74 37.60 0.53
N GLU A 21 -21.78 37.94 -0.23
CA GLU A 21 -21.90 39.25 -0.88
C GLU A 21 -22.05 40.39 0.14
N ARG A 22 -22.81 40.17 1.20
CA ARG A 22 -23.08 41.21 2.20
C ARG A 22 -21.91 41.45 3.16
N THR A 23 -21.15 40.42 3.51
CA THR A 23 -20.10 40.49 4.55
C THR A 23 -18.67 40.51 4.00
N GLY A 24 -18.48 40.15 2.73
CA GLY A 24 -17.16 40.01 2.10
C GLY A 24 -16.36 38.81 2.61
N ILE A 25 -16.93 37.95 3.46
CA ILE A 25 -16.27 36.75 3.97
C ILE A 25 -16.14 35.77 2.80
N THR A 26 -14.93 35.28 2.51
CA THR A 26 -14.69 34.34 1.39
C THR A 26 -14.29 32.93 1.84
N ARG A 27 -13.82 32.81 3.08
CA ARG A 27 -13.45 31.53 3.69
C ARG A 27 -14.69 30.80 4.18
N PHE A 28 -14.90 29.60 3.63
CA PHE A 28 -16.08 28.78 3.92
C PHE A 28 -16.37 28.50 5.42
N PRO A 29 -15.36 28.26 6.28
CA PRO A 29 -15.61 28.06 7.72
C PRO A 29 -16.20 29.29 8.42
N ASP A 30 -15.74 30.49 8.04
CA ASP A 30 -16.16 31.75 8.63
C ASP A 30 -17.57 32.13 8.13
N LEU A 31 -17.84 31.82 6.86
CA LEU A 31 -19.17 31.91 6.24
C LEU A 31 -20.21 31.04 6.95
N LEU A 32 -19.82 29.81 7.31
CA LEU A 32 -20.66 28.88 8.07
C LEU A 32 -20.90 29.35 9.50
N ALA A 33 -19.92 30.01 10.12
CA ALA A 33 -20.08 30.58 11.45
C ALA A 33 -21.09 31.74 11.44
N GLU A 34 -20.97 32.64 10.47
CA GLU A 34 -21.90 33.75 10.27
C GLU A 34 -23.32 33.24 9.96
N ALA A 35 -23.45 32.25 9.08
CA ALA A 35 -24.74 31.63 8.78
C ALA A 35 -25.39 30.97 10.00
N ARG A 36 -24.60 30.34 10.88
CA ARG A 36 -25.11 29.73 12.12
C ARG A 36 -25.57 30.77 13.14
N ALA A 37 -24.85 31.89 13.25
CA ALA A 37 -25.24 33.02 14.09
C ALA A 37 -26.55 33.64 13.60
N HIS A 38 -26.68 33.83 12.28
CA HIS A 38 -27.87 34.43 11.66
C HIS A 38 -29.12 33.53 11.76
N LEU A 39 -28.94 32.20 11.74
CA LEU A 39 -30.02 31.22 11.87
C LEU A 39 -30.43 30.92 13.32
N GLY A 40 -29.91 31.65 14.31
CA GLY A 40 -30.32 31.56 15.71
C GLY A 40 -30.05 30.20 16.37
N ARG A 41 -29.11 29.40 15.85
CA ARG A 41 -28.69 28.16 16.50
C ARG A 41 -27.64 28.50 17.56
N PRO A 42 -27.85 28.18 18.85
CA PRO A 42 -26.86 28.46 19.88
C PRO A 42 -25.56 27.73 19.55
N ALA A 43 -24.44 28.45 19.64
CA ALA A 43 -23.12 27.87 19.48
C ALA A 43 -22.95 26.72 20.48
N GLN A 44 -22.50 25.55 20.02
CA GLN A 44 -22.11 24.49 20.95
C GLN A 44 -20.98 25.04 21.82
N VAL A 45 -21.22 25.10 23.13
CA VAL A 45 -20.20 25.42 24.12
C VAL A 45 -19.17 24.30 24.08
N THR A 46 -18.00 24.58 23.48
CA THR A 46 -16.83 23.71 23.61
C THR A 46 -16.20 23.95 24.98
N PRO A 47 -15.92 22.91 25.78
CA PRO A 47 -15.11 23.09 26.99
C PRO A 47 -13.72 23.62 26.60
N ASP A 48 -13.23 24.63 27.32
CA ASP A 48 -11.85 25.16 27.23
C ASP A 48 -10.84 24.14 27.78
N GLY A 49 -10.70 23.02 27.06
CA GLY A 49 -9.56 22.15 27.15
C GLY A 49 -8.91 22.07 25.78
N PRO A 50 -7.59 21.87 25.67
CA PRO A 50 -6.99 21.50 24.40
C PRO A 50 -7.59 20.16 23.99
N SER A 51 -8.66 20.19 23.19
CA SER A 51 -9.16 19.02 22.50
C SER A 51 -7.97 18.49 21.71
N PRO A 52 -7.56 17.22 21.85
CA PRO A 52 -6.56 16.69 20.98
C PRO A 52 -7.14 16.83 19.57
N ARG A 53 -6.58 17.76 18.78
CA ARG A 53 -6.74 17.73 17.33
C ARG A 53 -6.42 16.28 17.00
N LYS A 54 -7.42 15.50 16.54
CA LYS A 54 -7.12 14.22 15.90
C LYS A 54 -6.09 14.58 14.84
N SER A 55 -4.84 14.27 15.10
CA SER A 55 -3.79 14.39 14.12
C SER A 55 -4.34 13.65 12.91
N LYS A 56 -4.38 14.31 11.75
CA LYS A 56 -4.67 13.57 10.52
C LYS A 56 -3.62 12.47 10.49
N SER A 57 -4.04 11.23 10.72
CA SER A 57 -3.16 10.07 10.65
C SER A 57 -2.44 10.15 9.31
N PRO A 58 -1.10 10.07 9.25
CA PRO A 58 -0.37 10.26 8.00
C PRO A 58 -0.73 9.25 6.89
N GLY A 59 -1.46 8.18 7.21
CA GLY A 59 -2.05 7.25 6.25
C GLY A 59 -3.57 7.39 6.24
N GLY A 60 -4.17 7.55 5.06
CA GLY A 60 -5.62 7.57 4.90
C GLY A 60 -6.31 6.34 5.52
N THR A 61 -7.62 6.39 5.70
CA THR A 61 -8.35 5.32 6.41
C THR A 61 -8.51 4.05 5.56
N PRO A 62 -8.71 2.87 6.17
CA PRO A 62 -9.00 1.62 5.43
C PRO A 62 -10.15 1.76 4.44
N GLU A 63 -11.15 2.60 4.70
CA GLU A 63 -12.27 2.82 3.79
C GLU A 63 -11.84 3.55 2.49
N VAL A 64 -10.87 4.47 2.58
CA VAL A 64 -10.28 5.11 1.39
C VAL A 64 -9.51 4.09 0.57
N ALA A 65 -8.72 3.25 1.24
CA ALA A 65 -7.97 2.16 0.61
C ALA A 65 -8.91 1.18 -0.10
N ALA A 66 -10.01 0.79 0.55
CA ALA A 66 -11.04 -0.09 0.00
C ALA A 66 -11.71 0.49 -1.25
N ARG A 67 -12.09 1.77 -1.23
CA ARG A 67 -12.65 2.42 -2.43
C ARG A 67 -11.66 2.41 -3.59
N LEU A 68 -10.38 2.67 -3.34
CA LEU A 68 -9.36 2.61 -4.39
C LEU A 68 -9.17 1.18 -4.93
N TYR A 69 -9.11 0.19 -4.04
CA TYR A 69 -8.97 -1.21 -4.43
C TYR A 69 -10.16 -1.68 -5.30
N VAL A 70 -11.40 -1.35 -4.89
CA VAL A 70 -12.63 -1.66 -5.65
C VAL A 70 -12.65 -0.97 -7.01
N ALA A 71 -12.20 0.29 -7.09
CA ALA A 71 -12.10 1.03 -8.34
C ALA A 71 -10.99 0.55 -9.28
N SER A 72 -10.12 -0.35 -8.81
CA SER A 72 -9.04 -0.93 -9.62
C SER A 72 -9.52 -2.16 -10.38
N VAL A 73 -8.84 -2.54 -11.46
CA VAL A 73 -9.15 -3.67 -12.33
C VAL A 73 -8.11 -4.78 -12.19
N PRO A 74 -8.38 -6.02 -12.65
CA PRO A 74 -7.36 -7.08 -12.72
C PRO A 74 -6.12 -6.65 -13.50
N VAL A 75 -4.96 -7.22 -13.17
CA VAL A 75 -3.66 -6.91 -13.81
C VAL A 75 -3.54 -7.35 -15.28
N PRO A 76 -4.04 -8.52 -15.72
CA PRO A 76 -3.85 -8.97 -17.10
C PRO A 76 -4.38 -7.97 -18.15
N GLY A 77 -3.60 -7.74 -19.21
CA GLY A 77 -3.90 -6.80 -20.29
C GLY A 77 -3.70 -5.32 -19.94
N THR A 78 -2.98 -5.01 -18.85
CA THR A 78 -2.79 -3.64 -18.36
C THR A 78 -1.31 -3.23 -18.31
N LEU A 79 -1.04 -1.93 -18.10
CA LEU A 79 0.32 -1.43 -17.89
C LEU A 79 1.01 -2.03 -16.66
N ALA A 80 0.25 -2.51 -15.67
CA ALA A 80 0.83 -3.24 -14.54
C ALA A 80 1.38 -4.61 -14.96
N GLU A 81 0.76 -5.29 -15.93
CA GLU A 81 1.31 -6.52 -16.50
C GLU A 81 2.59 -6.21 -17.28
N THR A 82 2.56 -5.18 -18.13
CA THR A 82 3.76 -4.71 -18.85
C THR A 82 4.91 -4.40 -17.91
N TYR A 83 4.61 -3.71 -16.79
CA TYR A 83 5.58 -3.38 -15.77
C TYR A 83 6.17 -4.61 -15.08
N LEU A 84 5.35 -5.56 -14.65
CA LEU A 84 5.86 -6.77 -14.02
C LEU A 84 6.71 -7.60 -14.99
N ARG A 85 6.29 -7.68 -16.26
CA ARG A 85 7.09 -8.34 -17.32
C ARG A 85 8.41 -7.65 -17.57
N SER A 86 8.49 -6.32 -17.55
CA SER A 86 9.77 -5.59 -17.68
C SER A 86 10.69 -5.82 -16.47
N ARG A 87 10.14 -6.30 -15.36
CA ARG A 87 10.88 -6.74 -14.16
C ARG A 87 11.12 -8.25 -14.13
N GLY A 88 10.92 -8.97 -15.25
CA GLY A 88 11.14 -10.41 -15.35
C GLY A 88 10.08 -11.26 -14.64
N ILE A 89 8.97 -10.67 -14.19
CA ILE A 89 7.93 -11.33 -13.40
C ILE A 89 6.72 -11.64 -14.27
N ILE A 90 6.29 -12.89 -14.27
CA ILE A 90 5.09 -13.35 -14.98
C ILE A 90 4.03 -13.74 -13.95
N LEU A 91 2.93 -12.99 -13.91
CA LEU A 91 1.81 -13.34 -13.04
C LEU A 91 1.02 -14.51 -13.64
N GLY A 92 0.99 -15.62 -12.92
CA GLY A 92 0.06 -16.71 -13.18
C GLY A 92 -1.37 -16.34 -12.76
N GLY A 93 -2.30 -16.32 -13.71
CA GLY A 93 -3.74 -16.21 -13.44
C GLY A 93 -4.19 -14.89 -12.80
N LYS A 94 -5.42 -14.90 -12.26
CA LYS A 94 -5.99 -13.75 -11.53
C LYS A 94 -5.56 -13.83 -10.06
N THR A 95 -4.99 -12.75 -9.55
CA THR A 95 -4.70 -12.57 -8.12
C THR A 95 -5.56 -11.45 -7.55
N SER A 96 -6.02 -11.59 -6.30
CA SER A 96 -6.65 -10.51 -5.54
C SER A 96 -5.60 -9.59 -4.91
N ALA A 97 -4.38 -10.08 -4.66
CA ALA A 97 -3.35 -9.29 -4.00
C ALA A 97 -2.89 -8.09 -4.84
N LEU A 98 -2.95 -8.21 -6.18
CA LEU A 98 -2.50 -7.17 -7.12
C LEU A 98 -3.61 -6.78 -8.10
N ARG A 99 -3.76 -5.48 -8.32
CA ARG A 99 -4.70 -4.85 -9.24
C ARG A 99 -4.03 -3.70 -9.99
N PHE A 100 -4.71 -3.15 -10.97
CA PHE A 100 -4.28 -1.98 -11.74
C PHE A 100 -5.30 -0.86 -11.64
N HIS A 101 -4.84 0.39 -11.50
CA HIS A 101 -5.70 1.56 -11.59
C HIS A 101 -5.19 2.52 -12.68
N PRO A 102 -5.97 2.79 -13.76
CA PRO A 102 -5.49 3.58 -14.90
C PRO A 102 -5.29 5.07 -14.58
N LYS A 103 -6.03 5.61 -13.59
CA LYS A 103 -6.05 7.04 -13.23
C LYS A 103 -5.85 7.28 -11.74
N CYS A 104 -4.82 6.69 -11.15
CA CYS A 104 -4.54 6.84 -9.73
C CYS A 104 -3.93 8.22 -9.44
N TRP A 105 -4.56 9.00 -8.57
CA TRP A 105 -4.10 10.35 -8.23
C TRP A 105 -2.73 10.34 -7.56
N HIS A 106 -1.84 11.19 -8.08
CA HIS A 106 -0.50 11.46 -7.57
C HIS A 106 -0.32 12.97 -7.36
N ARG A 107 0.52 13.35 -6.40
CA ARG A 107 0.85 14.75 -6.09
C ARG A 107 2.21 14.78 -5.40
N ASP A 108 3.17 15.43 -6.04
CA ASP A 108 4.48 15.72 -5.44
C ASP A 108 4.37 16.87 -4.43
N GLU A 109 5.39 17.01 -3.59
CA GLU A 109 5.49 18.15 -2.69
C GLU A 109 5.55 19.46 -3.49
N GLY A 110 4.92 20.51 -2.98
CA GLY A 110 4.82 21.81 -3.66
C GLY A 110 3.81 21.89 -4.82
N GLN A 111 3.33 20.77 -5.39
CA GLN A 111 2.26 20.82 -6.40
C GLN A 111 0.93 21.21 -5.74
N THR A 112 0.08 21.99 -6.39
CA THR A 112 -1.26 22.35 -5.88
C THR A 112 -2.37 21.45 -6.42
N LYS A 113 -2.12 20.76 -7.55
CA LYS A 113 -3.08 19.88 -8.22
C LYS A 113 -2.57 18.44 -8.22
N SER A 114 -3.49 17.48 -8.08
CA SER A 114 -3.19 16.07 -8.28
C SER A 114 -3.28 15.70 -9.76
N ILE A 115 -2.35 14.88 -10.22
CA ILE A 115 -2.25 14.39 -11.60
C ILE A 115 -2.64 12.91 -11.62
N PRO A 116 -3.55 12.46 -12.50
CA PRO A 116 -3.88 11.05 -12.60
C PRO A 116 -2.79 10.29 -13.35
N ARG A 117 -2.38 9.14 -12.82
CA ARG A 117 -1.33 8.30 -13.41
C ARG A 117 -1.71 6.81 -13.33
N PRO A 118 -1.27 5.95 -14.27
CA PRO A 118 -1.43 4.52 -14.12
C PRO A 118 -0.67 4.02 -12.89
N ALA A 119 -1.23 3.05 -12.16
CA ALA A 119 -0.59 2.51 -10.96
C ALA A 119 -0.87 1.01 -10.79
N LEU A 120 0.16 0.28 -10.36
CA LEU A 120 0.03 -1.02 -9.72
C LEU A 120 -0.50 -0.79 -8.29
N ILE A 121 -1.56 -1.51 -7.94
CA ILE A 121 -2.22 -1.46 -6.64
C ILE A 121 -2.03 -2.80 -5.96
N ALA A 122 -1.46 -2.81 -4.77
CA ALA A 122 -1.32 -4.02 -3.96
C ALA A 122 -2.18 -3.92 -2.71
N ALA A 123 -3.00 -4.94 -2.47
CA ALA A 123 -3.83 -5.06 -1.28
C ALA A 123 -2.99 -5.43 -0.06
N VAL A 124 -3.13 -4.66 1.01
CA VAL A 124 -2.55 -4.94 2.32
C VAL A 124 -3.66 -5.53 3.20
N THR A 125 -3.44 -6.74 3.70
CA THR A 125 -4.47 -7.51 4.40
C THR A 125 -3.99 -8.00 5.76
N ASP A 126 -4.92 -8.11 6.70
CA ASP A 126 -4.68 -8.74 7.99
C ASP A 126 -4.67 -10.28 7.91
N GLY A 127 -4.53 -10.94 9.06
CA GLY A 127 -4.52 -12.40 9.17
C GLY A 127 -5.82 -13.07 8.75
N ALA A 128 -6.95 -12.36 8.79
CA ALA A 128 -8.25 -12.85 8.33
C ALA A 128 -8.48 -12.58 6.83
N GLY A 129 -7.54 -11.94 6.14
CA GLY A 129 -7.65 -11.56 4.74
C GLY A 129 -8.48 -10.31 4.50
N ALA A 130 -8.88 -9.58 5.54
CA ALA A 130 -9.63 -8.34 5.36
C ALA A 130 -8.67 -7.22 4.89
N LEU A 131 -9.16 -6.40 3.96
CA LEU A 131 -8.37 -5.30 3.39
C LEU A 131 -8.19 -4.19 4.42
N GLN A 132 -6.95 -3.98 4.83
CA GLN A 132 -6.55 -2.96 5.81
C GLN A 132 -5.94 -1.73 5.14
N GLY A 133 -5.34 -1.91 3.95
CA GLY A 133 -4.69 -0.83 3.23
C GLY A 133 -4.39 -1.17 1.77
N VAL A 134 -3.79 -0.21 1.08
CA VAL A 134 -3.30 -0.39 -0.28
C VAL A 134 -1.94 0.27 -0.46
N HIS A 135 -1.06 -0.41 -1.17
CA HIS A 135 0.18 0.17 -1.69
C HIS A 135 -0.01 0.52 -3.16
N ARG A 136 0.47 1.70 -3.56
CA ARG A 136 0.44 2.19 -4.93
C ARG A 136 1.85 2.36 -5.45
N THR A 137 2.15 1.77 -6.59
CA THR A 137 3.35 2.07 -7.38
C THR A 137 2.88 2.75 -8.66
N TRP A 138 3.21 4.03 -8.85
CA TRP A 138 2.86 4.72 -10.08
C TRP A 138 3.79 4.29 -11.21
N LEU A 139 3.22 4.06 -12.38
CA LEU A 139 3.90 3.49 -13.53
C LEU A 139 4.18 4.54 -14.59
N ALA A 140 5.23 4.32 -15.36
CA ALA A 140 5.47 5.07 -16.58
C ALA A 140 4.30 4.86 -17.57
N PRO A 141 4.00 5.83 -18.46
CA PRO A 141 2.91 5.70 -19.42
C PRO A 141 3.00 4.49 -20.37
N ASP A 142 4.22 4.02 -20.63
CA ASP A 142 4.52 2.82 -21.42
C ASP A 142 4.57 1.53 -20.59
N GLY A 143 4.46 1.65 -19.26
CA GLY A 143 4.59 0.53 -18.32
C GLY A 143 6.00 -0.04 -18.21
N GLN A 144 7.03 0.52 -18.85
CA GLN A 144 8.39 -0.05 -18.84
C GLN A 144 9.15 0.21 -17.54
N GLY A 145 8.58 1.03 -16.64
CA GLY A 145 9.17 1.31 -15.35
C GLY A 145 8.21 2.06 -14.42
N LYS A 146 8.76 2.56 -13.31
CA LYS A 146 8.04 3.44 -12.40
C LYS A 146 7.89 4.83 -13.02
N ALA A 147 6.88 5.57 -12.61
CA ALA A 147 6.66 6.94 -13.08
C ALA A 147 7.87 7.84 -12.75
N ALA A 148 8.20 8.77 -13.66
CA ALA A 148 9.19 9.82 -13.43
C ALA A 148 8.59 10.92 -12.52
N VAL A 149 8.48 10.60 -11.24
CA VAL A 149 7.98 11.46 -10.16
C VAL A 149 8.87 11.31 -8.94
N GLU A 150 8.84 12.29 -8.03
CA GLU A 150 9.68 12.28 -6.84
C GLU A 150 9.33 11.11 -5.92
N THR A 151 8.05 10.99 -5.54
CA THR A 151 7.57 9.83 -4.77
C THR A 151 6.91 8.80 -5.68
N GLN A 152 7.64 7.76 -6.07
CA GLN A 152 7.17 6.72 -6.99
C GLN A 152 6.18 5.72 -6.36
N ARG A 153 6.14 5.63 -5.03
CA ARG A 153 5.28 4.69 -4.30
C ARG A 153 4.72 5.30 -3.01
N ARG A 154 3.45 5.04 -2.70
CA ARG A 154 2.83 5.41 -1.42
C ARG A 154 1.81 4.38 -1.00
N ALA A 155 1.81 4.07 0.28
CA ALA A 155 0.77 3.25 0.92
C ALA A 155 -0.23 4.12 1.71
N MET A 156 -1.42 3.56 1.96
CA MET A 156 -2.46 4.15 2.82
C MET A 156 -3.26 3.04 3.50
N GLY A 157 -3.97 3.37 4.57
CA GLY A 157 -4.67 2.41 5.43
C GLY A 157 -3.84 1.97 6.62
N HIS A 158 -4.26 0.89 7.27
CA HIS A 158 -3.56 0.27 8.38
C HIS A 158 -2.51 -0.72 7.86
N LEU A 159 -1.25 -0.31 7.88
CA LEU A 159 -0.14 -1.10 7.31
C LEU A 159 0.62 -1.90 8.37
N LEU A 160 0.74 -1.35 9.58
CA LEU A 160 1.49 -1.97 10.66
C LEU A 160 0.91 -3.34 11.01
N GLY A 161 1.77 -4.37 11.02
CA GLY A 161 1.36 -5.75 11.28
C GLY A 161 0.73 -6.47 10.08
N ASN A 162 0.40 -5.76 9.00
CA ASN A 162 -0.23 -6.32 7.82
C ASN A 162 0.76 -6.48 6.67
N ALA A 163 0.38 -7.23 5.63
CA ALA A 163 1.23 -7.49 4.48
C ALA A 163 0.43 -7.60 3.18
N VAL A 164 1.12 -7.47 2.06
CA VAL A 164 0.65 -7.95 0.76
C VAL A 164 0.90 -9.45 0.69
N ARG A 165 -0.17 -10.23 0.87
CA ARG A 165 -0.12 -11.70 0.88
C ARG A 165 -0.22 -12.22 -0.55
N LEU A 166 0.91 -12.37 -1.24
CA LEU A 166 0.96 -12.70 -2.67
C LEU A 166 0.64 -14.17 -2.94
N THR A 167 0.95 -15.05 -2.00
CA THR A 167 0.66 -16.49 -2.02
C THR A 167 0.13 -16.91 -0.64
N PRO A 168 -0.86 -17.81 -0.55
CA PRO A 168 -1.23 -18.43 0.73
C PRO A 168 -0.04 -19.19 1.33
N CYS A 169 -0.02 -19.31 2.66
CA CYS A 169 1.00 -20.07 3.38
C CYS A 169 0.33 -20.99 4.39
N ASP A 170 0.98 -22.12 4.66
CA ASP A 170 0.63 -23.02 5.76
C ASP A 170 1.58 -22.76 6.95
N ASP A 171 2.53 -23.67 7.19
CA ASP A 171 3.51 -23.60 8.27
C ASP A 171 4.90 -23.06 7.86
N ILE A 172 5.11 -22.80 6.56
CA ILE A 172 6.30 -22.16 6.01
C ILE A 172 5.90 -20.83 5.36
N LEU A 173 6.69 -19.78 5.58
CA LEU A 173 6.48 -18.47 4.97
C LEU A 173 7.81 -17.84 4.56
N VAL A 174 7.84 -17.22 3.38
CA VAL A 174 8.89 -16.28 2.99
C VAL A 174 8.33 -14.86 3.03
N VAL A 175 8.99 -13.96 3.75
CA VAL A 175 8.58 -12.55 3.84
C VAL A 175 9.74 -11.62 3.54
N GLY A 176 9.46 -10.52 2.85
CA GLY A 176 10.45 -9.50 2.53
C GLY A 176 9.80 -8.13 2.32
N GLU A 177 10.60 -7.14 1.93
CA GLU A 177 10.12 -5.75 1.86
C GLU A 177 9.35 -5.46 0.56
N GLY A 178 9.97 -5.70 -0.59
CA GLY A 178 9.47 -5.29 -1.90
C GLY A 178 8.44 -6.24 -2.50
N ILE A 179 7.44 -5.69 -3.21
CA ILE A 179 6.50 -6.50 -3.99
C ILE A 179 7.26 -7.20 -5.12
N GLU A 180 8.12 -6.48 -5.84
CA GLU A 180 8.94 -6.99 -6.94
C GLU A 180 9.95 -8.04 -6.44
N THR A 181 10.63 -7.79 -5.30
CA THR A 181 11.53 -8.74 -4.63
C THR A 181 10.82 -10.07 -4.36
N MET A 182 9.67 -10.02 -3.71
CA MET A 182 8.93 -11.23 -3.31
C MET A 182 8.29 -11.96 -4.49
N LEU A 183 7.84 -11.22 -5.51
CA LEU A 183 7.41 -11.83 -6.76
C LEU A 183 8.56 -12.52 -7.50
N SER A 184 9.79 -12.00 -7.41
CA SER A 184 10.97 -12.61 -8.03
C SER A 184 11.37 -13.92 -7.37
N VAL A 185 11.28 -13.97 -6.04
CA VAL A 185 11.46 -15.21 -5.28
C VAL A 185 10.44 -16.27 -5.73
N ARG A 186 9.17 -15.88 -5.91
CA ARG A 186 8.12 -16.79 -6.40
C ARG A 186 8.31 -17.19 -7.86
N GLU A 187 8.79 -16.29 -8.72
CA GLU A 187 9.09 -16.59 -10.13
C GLU A 187 10.15 -17.69 -10.24
N ALA A 188 11.21 -17.61 -9.43
CA ALA A 188 12.26 -18.61 -9.40
C ALA A 188 11.84 -19.93 -8.71
N ALA A 189 10.99 -19.84 -7.69
CA ALA A 189 10.51 -21.00 -6.94
C ALA A 189 9.00 -20.88 -6.64
N PRO A 190 8.14 -21.37 -7.56
CA PRO A 190 6.69 -21.24 -7.44
C PRO A 190 6.08 -21.88 -6.18
N GLY A 191 6.74 -22.89 -5.60
CA GLY A 191 6.33 -23.53 -4.34
C GLY A 191 6.53 -22.66 -3.10
N LEU A 192 7.22 -21.51 -3.20
CA LEU A 192 7.44 -20.62 -2.06
C LEU A 192 6.22 -19.73 -1.75
N PRO A 193 5.66 -19.82 -0.53
CA PRO A 193 4.63 -18.90 -0.08
C PRO A 193 5.24 -17.56 0.29
N VAL A 194 4.91 -16.50 -0.45
CA VAL A 194 5.60 -15.20 -0.37
C VAL A 194 4.67 -14.06 0.07
N TRP A 195 5.11 -13.26 1.04
CA TRP A 195 4.46 -12.00 1.44
C TRP A 195 5.40 -10.80 1.32
N ALA A 196 4.88 -9.64 0.94
CA ALA A 196 5.62 -8.37 0.93
C ALA A 196 5.12 -7.42 2.03
N ALA A 197 6.03 -6.94 2.86
CA ALA A 197 5.74 -6.07 4.00
C ALA A 197 5.81 -4.56 3.66
N LEU A 198 6.27 -4.20 2.47
CA LEU A 198 6.31 -2.84 1.89
C LEU A 198 7.43 -1.91 2.39
N SER A 199 8.08 -2.20 3.51
CA SER A 199 9.28 -1.49 3.98
C SER A 199 9.98 -2.25 5.11
N SER A 200 11.23 -1.92 5.41
CA SER A 200 12.01 -2.50 6.52
C SER A 200 11.35 -2.27 7.89
N GLY A 201 10.66 -1.13 8.04
CA GLY A 201 9.89 -0.82 9.24
C GLY A 201 8.73 -1.78 9.43
N HIS A 202 7.93 -2.00 8.39
CA HIS A 202 6.80 -2.92 8.44
C HIS A 202 7.23 -4.39 8.44
N LEU A 203 8.34 -4.75 7.79
CA LEU A 203 8.92 -6.09 7.82
C LEU A 203 9.24 -6.53 9.25
N GLY A 204 9.86 -5.65 10.05
CA GLY A 204 10.13 -5.93 11.46
C GLY A 204 8.86 -6.08 12.32
N ALA A 205 7.71 -5.60 11.86
CA ALA A 205 6.46 -5.55 12.61
C ALA A 205 5.35 -6.50 12.10
N VAL A 206 5.55 -7.16 10.95
CA VAL A 206 4.54 -7.99 10.28
C VAL A 206 3.97 -9.08 11.20
N LEU A 207 2.66 -9.19 11.36
CA LEU A 207 2.08 -10.24 12.20
C LEU A 207 2.20 -11.59 11.48
N LEU A 208 2.86 -12.53 12.13
CA LEU A 208 3.05 -13.89 11.62
C LEU A 208 1.76 -14.70 11.84
N PRO A 209 1.39 -15.59 10.91
CA PRO A 209 0.21 -16.43 11.05
C PRO A 209 0.39 -17.42 12.19
N GLU A 210 -0.72 -17.79 12.84
CA GLU A 210 -0.72 -18.85 13.83
C GLU A 210 -0.31 -20.19 13.18
N GLY A 211 0.44 -21.01 13.92
CA GLY A 211 0.92 -22.30 13.44
C GLY A 211 2.11 -22.23 12.47
N LEU A 212 2.66 -21.03 12.19
CA LEU A 212 3.91 -20.91 11.45
C LEU A 212 5.04 -21.64 12.20
N ARG A 213 5.82 -22.44 11.49
CA ARG A 213 6.96 -23.20 12.05
C ARG A 213 8.29 -22.76 11.44
N ARG A 214 8.26 -22.36 10.17
CA ARG A 214 9.43 -21.89 9.42
C ARG A 214 9.19 -20.51 8.83
N LEU A 215 10.13 -19.62 9.08
CA LEU A 215 10.16 -18.29 8.49
C LEU A 215 11.46 -18.09 7.71
N TYR A 216 11.34 -17.75 6.45
CA TYR A 216 12.42 -17.24 5.63
C TYR A 216 12.26 -15.73 5.47
N ILE A 217 13.31 -14.97 5.77
CA ILE A 217 13.28 -13.51 5.65
C ILE A 217 14.14 -13.10 4.45
N ALA A 218 13.51 -12.73 3.35
CA ALA A 218 14.17 -12.18 2.17
C ALA A 218 14.47 -10.70 2.40
N ILE A 219 15.76 -10.36 2.54
CA ILE A 219 16.20 -8.98 2.75
C ILE A 219 16.72 -8.36 1.46
N ASP A 220 16.59 -7.04 1.34
CA ASP A 220 17.39 -6.27 0.40
C ASP A 220 18.79 -6.09 1.03
N ARG A 221 19.84 -6.00 0.20
CA ARG A 221 21.24 -5.97 0.64
C ARG A 221 21.65 -4.59 1.15
N ASP A 222 21.01 -4.15 2.24
CA ASP A 222 21.28 -2.88 2.90
C ASP A 222 21.16 -2.96 4.43
N PRO A 223 21.64 -1.95 5.17
CA PRO A 223 21.57 -1.95 6.64
C PRO A 223 20.15 -1.91 7.21
N ALA A 224 19.15 -1.41 6.46
CA ALA A 224 17.78 -1.33 6.93
C ALA A 224 17.09 -2.70 6.89
N GLY A 225 17.31 -3.46 5.81
CA GLY A 225 16.87 -4.84 5.65
C GLY A 225 17.46 -5.75 6.72
N GLN A 226 18.77 -5.63 6.97
CA GLN A 226 19.44 -6.40 8.03
C GLN A 226 18.81 -6.14 9.42
N ARG A 227 18.62 -4.87 9.80
CA ARG A 227 17.98 -4.53 11.07
C ARG A 227 16.53 -4.99 11.14
N ALA A 228 15.81 -5.03 10.01
CA ALA A 228 14.44 -5.53 9.97
C ALA A 228 14.38 -7.05 10.18
N ALA A 229 15.30 -7.80 9.56
CA ALA A 229 15.44 -9.23 9.77
C ALA A 229 15.79 -9.56 11.22
N GLU A 230 16.71 -8.81 11.84
CA GLU A 230 17.06 -8.99 13.26
C GLU A 230 15.84 -8.82 14.18
N ARG A 231 15.06 -7.74 14.00
CA ARG A 231 13.84 -7.49 14.78
C ARG A 231 12.80 -8.61 14.59
N LEU A 232 12.57 -9.01 13.34
CA LEU A 232 11.59 -10.05 13.05
C LEU A 232 12.06 -11.42 13.57
N THR A 233 13.35 -11.72 13.48
CA THR A 233 13.96 -12.95 14.01
C THR A 233 13.78 -13.04 15.52
N ALA A 234 14.08 -11.97 16.26
CA ALA A 234 13.91 -11.95 17.71
C ALA A 234 12.46 -12.26 18.11
N ARG A 235 11.50 -11.61 17.46
CA ARG A 235 10.07 -11.79 17.77
C ARG A 235 9.52 -13.15 17.33
N ALA A 236 10.04 -13.72 16.25
CA ALA A 236 9.71 -15.07 15.80
C ALA A 236 10.27 -16.14 16.77
N ALA A 237 11.46 -15.91 17.34
CA ALA A 237 12.07 -16.80 18.31
C ALA A 237 11.27 -16.86 19.63
N GLU A 238 10.67 -15.76 20.07
CA GLU A 238 9.81 -15.71 21.26
C GLU A 238 8.62 -16.67 21.20
N VAL A 239 8.16 -17.00 19.98
CA VAL A 239 7.05 -17.93 19.72
C VAL A 239 7.51 -19.26 19.11
N GLY A 240 8.81 -19.55 19.13
CA GLY A 240 9.39 -20.84 18.73
C GLY A 240 9.45 -21.10 17.22
N ILE A 241 9.39 -20.05 16.39
CA ILE A 241 9.49 -20.16 14.93
C ILE A 241 10.95 -20.24 14.52
N SER A 242 11.31 -21.22 13.67
CA SER A 242 12.66 -21.32 13.12
C SER A 242 12.84 -20.34 11.97
N VAL A 243 13.89 -19.51 12.05
CA VAL A 243 14.12 -18.42 11.10
C VAL A 243 15.41 -18.65 10.31
N ARG A 244 15.38 -18.34 9.01
CA ARG A 244 16.59 -18.17 8.17
C ARG A 244 16.48 -16.90 7.33
N VAL A 245 17.58 -16.17 7.20
CA VAL A 245 17.66 -15.00 6.31
C VAL A 245 18.05 -15.48 4.92
N LEU A 246 17.39 -14.94 3.89
CA LEU A 246 17.72 -15.14 2.49
C LEU A 246 18.33 -13.84 1.96
N GLU A 247 19.51 -13.95 1.37
CA GLU A 247 20.26 -12.81 0.82
C GLU A 247 20.35 -12.89 -0.70
N PRO A 248 20.10 -11.78 -1.41
CA PRO A 248 20.37 -11.66 -2.84
C PRO A 248 21.88 -11.54 -3.10
N ARG A 249 22.31 -11.79 -4.34
CA ARG A 249 23.71 -11.56 -4.76
C ARG A 249 23.97 -10.08 -5.04
N LEU A 250 23.01 -9.42 -5.67
CA LEU A 250 23.04 -8.01 -6.04
C LEU A 250 22.37 -7.14 -4.96
N GLY A 251 21.54 -6.17 -5.36
CA GLY A 251 20.84 -5.27 -4.44
C GLY A 251 19.62 -5.93 -3.81
N ASP A 252 18.73 -6.47 -4.65
CA ASP A 252 17.56 -7.23 -4.24
C ASP A 252 17.36 -8.48 -5.11
N PHE A 253 16.40 -9.34 -4.77
CA PHE A 253 16.11 -10.56 -5.55
C PHE A 253 15.54 -10.28 -6.95
N ASN A 254 15.02 -9.06 -7.20
CA ASN A 254 14.57 -8.69 -8.53
C ASN A 254 15.74 -8.25 -9.43
N ASP A 255 16.77 -7.62 -8.87
CA ASP A 255 18.04 -7.40 -9.55
C ASP A 255 18.68 -8.73 -9.95
N ASP A 256 18.72 -9.71 -9.03
CA ASP A 256 19.22 -11.06 -9.31
C ASP A 256 18.44 -11.74 -10.43
N LEU A 257 17.10 -11.67 -10.39
CA LEU A 257 16.23 -12.24 -11.43
C LEU A 257 16.50 -11.61 -12.79
N LEU A 258 16.65 -10.29 -12.85
CA LEU A 258 16.90 -9.57 -14.09
C LEU A 258 18.30 -9.84 -14.65
N ALA A 259 19.29 -10.04 -13.79
CA ALA A 259 20.67 -10.29 -14.19
C ALA A 259 20.87 -11.72 -14.71
N ASP A 260 20.43 -12.72 -13.93
CA ASP A 260 20.82 -14.12 -14.16
C ASP A 260 19.64 -15.03 -14.56
N GLY A 261 18.41 -14.53 -14.50
CA GLY A 261 17.20 -15.28 -14.82
C GLY A 261 16.73 -16.24 -13.70
N PRO A 262 15.52 -16.83 -13.87
CA PRO A 262 14.86 -17.58 -12.80
C PRO A 262 15.58 -18.86 -12.38
N ALA A 263 16.25 -19.55 -13.31
CA ALA A 263 16.95 -20.80 -13.02
C ALA A 263 18.17 -20.59 -12.10
N VAL A 264 18.93 -19.52 -12.32
CA VAL A 264 20.11 -19.20 -11.49
C VAL A 264 19.67 -18.66 -10.13
N LEU A 265 18.63 -17.82 -10.10
CA LEU A 265 18.03 -17.37 -8.84
C LEU A 265 17.49 -18.55 -8.03
N ARG A 266 16.84 -19.53 -8.66
CA ARG A 266 16.37 -20.75 -8.00
C ARG A 266 17.50 -21.54 -7.35
N GLN A 267 18.61 -21.74 -8.07
CA GLN A 267 19.79 -22.41 -7.54
C GLN A 267 20.43 -21.61 -6.38
N HIS A 268 20.33 -20.29 -6.41
CA HIS A 268 20.79 -19.42 -5.32
C HIS A 268 19.93 -19.59 -4.07
N LEU A 269 18.61 -19.61 -4.24
CA LEU A 269 17.64 -19.81 -3.15
C LEU A 269 17.75 -21.21 -2.54
N SER A 270 17.91 -22.27 -3.36
CA SER A 270 17.98 -23.65 -2.85
C SER A 270 19.15 -23.87 -1.89
N LYS A 271 20.29 -23.20 -2.11
CA LYS A 271 21.45 -23.23 -1.21
C LYS A 271 21.20 -22.61 0.17
N GLN A 272 20.21 -21.74 0.28
CA GLN A 272 19.89 -21.01 1.51
C GLN A 272 18.70 -21.61 2.26
N ILE A 273 17.81 -22.30 1.53
CA ILE A 273 16.68 -23.02 2.10
C ILE A 273 17.15 -24.30 2.79
N GLY A 274 16.55 -24.62 3.94
CA GLY A 274 16.89 -25.82 4.68
C GLY A 274 16.63 -27.09 3.89
N PRO A 275 17.54 -28.08 3.92
CA PRO A 275 17.33 -29.35 3.21
C PRO A 275 16.02 -30.03 3.60
N GLU A 276 15.57 -29.83 4.84
CA GLU A 276 14.30 -30.34 5.35
C GLU A 276 13.05 -29.73 4.69
N ASP A 277 13.18 -28.51 4.13
CA ASP A 277 12.08 -27.80 3.48
C ASP A 277 12.19 -27.84 1.95
N GLN A 278 13.38 -28.10 1.37
CA GLN A 278 13.60 -28.13 -0.08
C GLN A 278 12.63 -29.05 -0.82
N GLN A 279 12.41 -30.26 -0.29
CA GLN A 279 11.47 -31.23 -0.88
C GLN A 279 10.02 -30.72 -0.82
N ARG A 280 9.62 -30.09 0.29
CA ARG A 280 8.25 -29.58 0.51
C ARG A 280 7.94 -28.37 -0.36
N LEU A 281 8.95 -27.57 -0.64
CA LEU A 281 8.86 -26.33 -1.41
C LEU A 281 9.19 -26.54 -2.90
N GLU A 282 9.48 -27.78 -3.29
CA GLU A 282 9.91 -28.15 -4.63
C GLU A 282 10.98 -27.20 -5.15
N ILE A 283 12.06 -26.97 -4.36
CA ILE A 283 13.15 -26.03 -4.70
C ILE A 283 14.51 -26.71 -4.85
#